data_AF-A0A973TG41-F1
#
_entry.id   AF-A0A973TG41-F1
#
_cell.length_a   1.000
_cell.length_b   1.000
_cell.length_c   1.000
_cell.angle_alpha   90.00
_cell.angle_beta   90.00
_cell.angle_gamma   90.00
#
_symmetry.space_group_name_H-M   'P 1'
#
loop_
_entity.id
_entity.type
_entity.pdbx_description
1 polymer ?
#
loop_
_entity_poly.entity_id
_entity_poly.type
_entity_poly.pdbx_seq_one_letter_code
_entity_poly.pdbx_strand_id
1 'polypeptide(L)'
;MRKWGIAFAGLALAALMPATAQVRMLQVPAARQAAPSPAADIDFQAQYRQEVEKNKALHAENASLKSQLDAYASRTGSHVTAYCETPTLSRNTAGASNDCSHNGFGCEPVSGLCRTAAHSSDECAPGYVYCATRNDCVDPNAPGSCG
;
A
#
# COMPACT_ATOMS: atom_id res chain seq x y z
N MET A 1 -21.27 -38.91 -7.69
CA MET A 1 -22.37 -38.22 -6.97
C MET A 1 -22.45 -38.81 -5.57
N ARG A 2 -22.02 -38.05 -4.54
CA ARG A 2 -22.00 -38.52 -3.14
C ARG A 2 -22.82 -37.54 -2.30
N LYS A 3 -23.76 -38.12 -1.57
CA LYS A 3 -24.97 -37.53 -0.99
C LYS A 3 -24.73 -36.97 0.42
N TRP A 4 -25.37 -35.83 0.69
CA TRP A 4 -26.10 -35.43 1.91
C TRP A 4 -25.24 -35.02 3.11
N GLY A 5 -25.40 -33.86 3.75
CA GLY A 5 -26.62 -33.27 4.32
C GLY A 5 -26.44 -33.35 5.86
N ILE A 6 -26.59 -32.33 6.70
CA ILE A 6 -27.78 -31.52 6.97
C ILE A 6 -27.34 -30.35 7.88
N ALA A 7 -28.00 -29.20 7.71
CA ALA A 7 -27.87 -27.99 8.51
C ALA A 7 -28.88 -27.95 9.68
N PHE A 8 -28.79 -26.87 10.47
CA PHE A 8 -29.71 -26.35 11.51
C PHE A 8 -29.44 -26.85 12.94
N ALA A 9 -28.92 -26.00 13.83
CA ALA A 9 -29.56 -24.86 14.52
C ALA A 9 -30.37 -25.32 15.75
N GLY A 10 -30.04 -24.77 16.93
CA GLY A 10 -30.81 -25.04 18.14
C GLY A 10 -30.23 -24.35 19.39
N LEU A 11 -30.88 -23.27 19.79
CA LEU A 11 -30.78 -22.57 21.08
C LEU A 11 -30.74 -23.48 22.32
N ALA A 12 -30.03 -23.05 23.38
CA ALA A 12 -30.49 -22.96 24.79
C ALA A 12 -29.27 -22.78 25.71
N LEU A 13 -28.99 -21.57 26.20
CA LEU A 13 -29.37 -21.03 27.51
C LEU A 13 -28.97 -21.89 28.74
N ALA A 14 -28.06 -21.28 29.52
CA ALA A 14 -28.00 -21.21 30.97
C ALA A 14 -27.44 -22.38 31.81
N ALA A 15 -26.54 -21.93 32.69
CA ALA A 15 -26.24 -22.45 34.03
C ALA A 15 -25.42 -23.73 34.13
N LEU A 16 -24.19 -23.59 34.66
CA LEU A 16 -23.66 -24.51 35.68
C LEU A 16 -22.56 -23.81 36.50
N MET A 17 -22.71 -23.94 37.82
CA MET A 17 -21.90 -23.38 38.89
C MET A 17 -20.49 -23.98 38.99
N PRO A 18 -19.57 -23.31 39.72
CA PRO A 18 -18.18 -23.74 39.94
C PRO A 18 -18.05 -24.65 41.17
N ALA A 19 -17.18 -25.67 41.11
CA ALA A 19 -16.68 -26.47 42.24
C ALA A 19 -15.88 -27.65 41.66
N THR A 20 -14.65 -28.01 42.02
CA THR A 20 -13.75 -27.69 43.14
C THR A 20 -12.32 -27.92 42.65
N ALA A 21 -11.38 -27.09 43.10
CA ALA A 21 -9.95 -27.31 42.87
C ALA A 21 -9.47 -28.51 43.69
N GLN A 22 -8.91 -29.52 43.03
CA GLN A 22 -8.13 -30.58 43.67
C GLN A 22 -6.66 -30.38 43.31
N VAL A 23 -5.91 -29.75 44.22
CA VAL A 23 -4.47 -29.60 44.10
C VAL A 23 -3.83 -30.96 44.36
N ARG A 24 -3.51 -31.70 43.28
CA ARG A 24 -2.54 -32.79 43.35
C ARG A 24 -1.15 -32.18 43.43
N MET A 25 -0.49 -32.27 44.59
CA MET A 25 0.94 -32.04 44.69
C MET A 25 1.65 -33.13 43.88
N LEU A 26 2.14 -32.77 42.70
CA LEU A 26 3.04 -33.63 41.92
C LEU A 26 4.42 -33.59 42.60
N GLN A 27 4.84 -34.70 43.20
CA GLN A 27 6.24 -34.89 43.59
C GLN A 27 7.09 -34.96 42.31
N VAL A 28 7.97 -33.98 42.12
CA VAL A 28 8.90 -33.93 40.99
C VAL A 28 10.09 -34.85 41.32
N PRO A 29 10.40 -35.87 40.49
CA PRO A 29 11.61 -36.66 40.66
C PRO A 29 12.85 -35.79 40.39
N ALA A 30 13.86 -35.93 41.25
CA ALA A 30 15.12 -35.20 41.15
C ALA A 30 15.74 -35.34 39.75
N ALA A 31 15.86 -34.23 39.04
CA ALA A 31 16.53 -34.16 37.75
C ALA A 31 18.02 -34.53 37.93
N ARG A 32 18.48 -35.52 37.17
CA ARG A 32 19.92 -35.75 36.96
C ARG A 32 20.49 -34.48 36.32
N GLN A 33 21.47 -33.86 36.98
CA GLN A 33 22.20 -32.73 36.44
C GLN A 33 22.92 -33.18 35.16
N ALA A 34 22.53 -32.64 34.01
CA ALA A 34 23.28 -32.78 32.78
C ALA A 34 24.63 -32.08 32.95
N ALA A 35 25.71 -32.74 32.52
CA ALA A 35 27.04 -32.14 32.49
C ALA A 35 27.03 -30.84 31.66
N PRO A 36 27.82 -29.82 32.02
CA PRO A 36 27.88 -28.59 31.24
C PRO A 36 28.39 -28.89 29.83
N SER A 37 27.59 -28.51 28.82
CA SER A 37 28.04 -28.51 27.43
C SER A 37 29.24 -27.56 27.28
N PRO A 38 30.24 -27.86 26.43
CA PRO A 38 31.31 -26.92 26.17
C PRO A 38 30.69 -25.63 25.64
N ALA A 39 30.98 -24.52 26.31
CA ALA A 39 30.61 -23.20 25.83
C ALA A 39 31.15 -23.06 24.41
N ALA A 40 30.27 -22.92 23.44
CA ALA A 40 30.67 -22.39 22.15
C ALA A 40 31.27 -21.01 22.47
N ASP A 41 32.58 -20.88 22.34
CA ASP A 41 33.27 -19.61 22.41
C ASP A 41 32.84 -18.84 21.15
N ILE A 42 31.68 -18.21 21.23
CA ILE A 42 31.14 -17.37 20.18
C ILE A 42 32.12 -16.20 20.11
N ASP A 43 32.90 -16.14 19.03
CA ASP A 43 33.78 -15.01 18.76
C ASP A 43 32.92 -13.77 18.45
N PHE A 44 32.45 -13.14 19.52
CA PHE A 44 31.59 -11.97 19.50
C PHE A 44 32.26 -10.82 18.75
N GLN A 45 33.60 -10.75 18.73
CA GLN A 45 34.31 -9.73 17.97
C GLN A 45 34.24 -10.00 16.47
N ALA A 46 34.49 -11.23 16.02
CA ALA A 46 34.36 -11.58 14.61
C ALA A 46 32.93 -11.38 14.11
N GLN A 47 31.94 -11.80 14.91
CA GLN A 47 30.52 -11.65 14.56
C GLN A 47 30.09 -10.18 14.51
N TYR A 48 30.53 -9.35 15.46
CA TYR A 48 30.27 -7.92 15.46
C TYR A 48 30.89 -7.22 14.24
N ARG A 49 32.14 -7.55 13.89
CA ARG A 49 32.80 -6.99 12.69
C ARG A 49 32.04 -7.37 11.43
N GLN A 50 31.58 -8.61 11.32
CA GLN A 50 30.79 -9.07 10.17
C GLN A 50 29.46 -8.31 10.05
N GLU A 51 28.78 -8.06 11.16
CA GLU A 51 27.50 -7.35 11.16
C GLU A 51 27.66 -5.85 10.86
N VAL A 52 28.77 -5.23 11.29
CA VAL A 52 29.11 -3.85 10.94
C VAL A 52 29.36 -3.71 9.44
N GLU A 53 30.14 -4.62 8.84
CA GLU A 53 30.41 -4.59 7.39
C GLU A 53 29.13 -4.83 6.58
N LYS A 54 28.27 -5.75 7.01
CA LYS A 54 26.93 -5.93 6.42
C LYS A 54 26.06 -4.69 6.53
N ASN A 55 26.02 -4.04 7.70
CA ASN A 55 25.24 -2.82 7.88
C ASN A 55 25.74 -1.71 6.95
N LYS A 56 27.06 -1.54 6.81
CA LYS A 56 27.63 -0.56 5.86
C LYS A 56 27.20 -0.87 4.43
N ALA A 57 27.27 -2.13 3.99
CA ALA A 57 26.83 -2.53 2.66
C ALA A 57 25.33 -2.25 2.45
N LEU A 58 24.49 -2.62 3.42
CA LEU A 58 23.04 -2.38 3.37
C LEU A 58 22.70 -0.88 3.37
N HIS A 59 23.46 -0.06 4.11
CA HIS A 59 23.31 1.40 4.07
C HIS A 59 23.70 1.99 2.71
N ALA A 60 24.77 1.49 2.10
CA ALA A 60 25.18 1.90 0.76
C ALA A 60 24.15 1.51 -0.31
N GLU A 61 23.60 0.29 -0.23
CA GLU A 61 22.52 -0.16 -1.11
C GLU A 61 21.25 0.67 -0.92
N ASN A 62 20.84 0.94 0.32
CA ASN A 62 19.70 1.81 0.60
C ASN A 62 19.90 3.22 0.04
N ALA A 63 21.09 3.80 0.20
CA ALA A 63 21.40 5.12 -0.37
C ALA A 63 21.33 5.11 -1.89
N SER A 64 21.86 4.06 -2.54
CA SER A 64 21.78 3.89 -4.00
C SER A 64 20.34 3.74 -4.49
N LEU A 65 19.54 2.89 -3.83
CA LEU A 65 18.15 2.68 -4.19
C LEU A 65 17.30 3.94 -4.00
N LYS A 66 17.53 4.70 -2.92
CA LYS A 66 16.87 6.00 -2.71
C LYS A 66 17.25 7.01 -3.79
N SER A 67 18.53 7.11 -4.14
CA SER A 67 18.99 7.99 -5.22
C SER A 67 18.35 7.65 -6.57
N GLN A 68 18.22 6.36 -6.89
CA GLN A 68 17.53 5.91 -8.09
C GLN A 68 16.04 6.26 -8.06
N LEU A 69 15.37 6.07 -6.93
CA LEU A 69 13.96 6.43 -6.76
C LEU A 69 13.73 7.93 -6.94
N ASP A 70 14.59 8.76 -6.34
CA ASP A 70 14.53 10.22 -6.47
C ASP A 70 14.78 10.65 -7.93
N ALA A 71 15.68 9.97 -8.64
CA ALA A 71 15.89 10.20 -10.06
C ALA A 71 14.64 9.89 -10.89
N TYR A 72 13.96 8.78 -10.61
CA TYR A 72 12.69 8.42 -11.28
C TYR A 72 11.53 9.38 -10.93
N ALA A 73 11.47 9.86 -9.69
CA ALA A 73 10.42 10.76 -9.22
C ALA A 73 10.65 12.22 -9.59
N SER A 74 11.89 12.61 -9.93
CA SER A 74 12.19 13.96 -10.41
C SER A 74 11.46 14.23 -11.72
N ARG A 75 11.03 15.49 -11.96
CA ARG A 75 10.34 15.92 -13.19
C ARG A 75 11.13 15.64 -14.48
N THR A 76 12.41 15.32 -14.35
CA THR A 76 13.37 15.01 -15.41
C THR A 76 13.79 13.53 -15.42
N GLY A 77 13.14 12.68 -14.62
CA GLY A 77 13.41 11.25 -14.61
C GLY A 77 13.22 10.67 -16.01
N SER A 78 14.09 9.74 -16.40
CA SER A 78 14.13 9.12 -17.74
C SER A 78 12.82 8.46 -18.21
N HIS A 79 11.81 8.35 -17.33
CA HIS A 79 10.48 7.81 -17.64
C HIS A 79 9.35 8.86 -17.61
N VAL A 80 9.59 10.10 -17.18
CA VAL A 80 8.57 11.14 -17.17
C VAL A 80 8.41 11.67 -18.61
N THR A 81 7.39 11.19 -19.29
CA THR A 81 7.06 11.61 -20.66
C THR A 81 6.23 12.90 -20.68
N ALA A 82 5.45 13.16 -19.63
CA ALA A 82 4.63 14.36 -19.49
C ALA A 82 4.46 14.79 -18.03
N TYR A 83 4.15 16.06 -17.81
CA TYR A 83 3.82 16.65 -16.51
C TYR A 83 2.72 17.71 -16.65
N CYS A 84 2.00 17.96 -15.56
CA CYS A 84 1.01 19.04 -15.52
C CYS A 84 1.69 20.36 -15.13
N GLU A 85 1.69 21.35 -16.04
CA GLU A 85 2.17 22.71 -15.76
C GLU A 85 1.13 23.50 -14.97
N THR A 86 -0.14 23.29 -15.29
CA THR A 86 -1.30 23.80 -14.54
C THR A 86 -2.34 22.66 -14.39
N PRO A 87 -3.41 22.83 -13.60
CA PRO A 87 -4.47 21.84 -13.49
C PRO A 87 -5.16 21.47 -14.81
N THR A 88 -4.97 22.25 -15.89
CA THR A 88 -5.57 22.01 -17.21
C THR A 88 -4.54 21.95 -18.34
N LEU A 89 -3.25 22.13 -18.07
CA LEU A 89 -2.21 22.15 -19.10
C LEU A 89 -1.22 21.01 -18.89
N SER A 90 -1.24 20.05 -19.81
CA SER A 90 -0.26 18.96 -19.91
C SER A 90 0.90 19.40 -20.80
N ARG A 91 2.14 19.12 -20.37
CA ARG A 91 3.34 19.38 -21.17
C ARG A 91 4.22 18.14 -21.22
N ASN A 92 4.69 17.79 -22.40
CA ASN A 92 5.63 16.68 -22.56
C ASN A 92 7.09 17.16 -22.50
N THR A 93 8.00 16.22 -22.26
CA THR A 93 9.45 16.51 -22.22
C THR A 93 10.03 16.89 -23.58
N ALA A 94 9.30 16.65 -24.68
CA ALA A 94 9.65 17.12 -26.03
C ALA A 94 9.21 18.57 -26.31
N GLY A 95 8.56 19.25 -25.35
CA GLY A 95 8.13 20.64 -25.46
C GLY A 95 6.74 20.88 -26.07
N ALA A 96 6.00 19.83 -26.40
CA ALA A 96 4.59 19.95 -26.80
C ALA A 96 3.69 20.13 -25.58
N SER A 97 2.64 20.93 -25.74
CA SER A 97 1.62 21.19 -24.71
C SER A 97 0.23 20.83 -25.21
N ASN A 98 -0.62 20.34 -24.31
CA ASN A 98 -2.01 20.02 -24.58
C ASN A 98 -2.91 20.67 -23.52
N ASP A 99 -3.94 21.38 -23.97
CA ASP A 99 -4.94 21.99 -23.09
C ASP A 99 -6.10 21.02 -22.86
N CYS A 100 -6.15 20.48 -21.65
CA CYS A 100 -7.15 19.51 -21.23
C CYS A 100 -8.53 20.15 -21.04
N SER A 101 -8.59 21.46 -20.79
CA SER A 101 -9.85 22.18 -20.56
C SER A 101 -10.75 22.23 -21.79
N HIS A 102 -10.16 22.06 -22.98
CA HIS A 102 -10.92 21.97 -24.24
C HIS A 102 -11.93 20.80 -24.23
N ASN A 103 -11.59 19.70 -23.56
CA ASN A 103 -12.46 18.54 -23.41
C ASN A 103 -13.19 18.51 -22.06
N GLY A 104 -13.12 19.59 -21.28
CA GLY A 104 -13.73 19.68 -19.94
C GLY A 104 -13.00 18.94 -18.83
N PHE A 105 -11.81 18.39 -19.10
CA PHE A 105 -11.05 17.58 -18.16
C PHE A 105 -9.85 18.31 -17.56
N GLY A 106 -9.48 17.91 -16.34
CA GLY A 106 -8.21 18.28 -15.74
C GLY A 106 -7.02 17.46 -16.27
N CYS A 107 -5.83 17.93 -15.94
CA CYS A 107 -4.57 17.19 -16.12
C CYS A 107 -4.39 16.20 -14.96
N GLU A 108 -4.00 14.97 -15.28
CA GLU A 108 -3.72 13.91 -14.29
C GLU A 108 -2.33 14.13 -13.68
N PRO A 109 -2.21 14.44 -12.38
CA PRO A 109 -0.92 14.75 -11.76
C PRO A 109 0.07 13.58 -11.79
N VAL A 110 -0.41 12.33 -11.87
CA VAL A 110 0.45 11.14 -11.87
C VAL A 110 1.08 10.87 -13.23
N SER A 111 0.27 10.86 -14.30
CA SER A 111 0.76 10.58 -15.67
C SER A 111 1.24 11.84 -16.39
N GLY A 112 0.84 13.02 -15.91
CA GLY A 112 1.09 14.29 -16.57
C GLY A 112 0.29 14.50 -17.86
N LEU A 113 -0.66 13.62 -18.16
CA LEU A 113 -1.50 13.64 -19.36
C LEU A 113 -2.90 14.18 -19.06
N CYS A 114 -3.61 14.65 -20.08
CA CYS A 114 -5.02 15.01 -19.92
C CYS A 114 -5.85 13.78 -19.54
N ARG A 115 -6.74 13.95 -18.56
CA ARG A 115 -7.74 12.93 -18.25
C ARG A 115 -8.67 12.75 -19.45
N THR A 116 -9.23 11.54 -19.55
CA THR A 116 -10.24 11.17 -20.56
C THR A 116 -11.54 10.68 -19.92
N ALA A 117 -11.53 10.54 -18.60
CA ALA A 117 -12.66 10.22 -17.77
C ALA A 117 -12.45 10.91 -16.41
N ALA A 118 -13.56 11.15 -15.71
CA ALA A 118 -13.54 11.69 -14.36
C ALA A 118 -14.32 10.76 -13.43
N HIS A 119 -14.00 10.80 -12.15
CA HIS A 119 -14.76 10.14 -11.09
C HIS A 119 -15.35 11.12 -10.07
N SER A 120 -14.92 12.38 -10.15
CA SER A 120 -15.31 13.47 -9.26
C SER A 120 -15.20 14.81 -9.98
N SER A 121 -15.90 15.84 -9.48
CA SER A 121 -15.85 17.18 -10.09
C SER A 121 -14.48 17.85 -9.98
N ASP A 122 -13.64 17.42 -9.03
CA ASP A 122 -12.27 17.94 -8.85
C ASP A 122 -11.32 17.51 -9.99
N GLU A 123 -11.73 16.49 -10.75
CA GLU A 123 -11.00 16.00 -11.92
C GLU A 123 -11.41 16.70 -13.21
N CYS A 124 -12.42 17.57 -13.14
CA CYS A 124 -12.91 18.36 -14.27
C CYS A 124 -12.18 19.70 -14.37
N ALA A 125 -12.15 20.24 -15.59
CA ALA A 125 -11.65 21.59 -15.82
C ALA A 125 -12.57 22.62 -15.14
N PRO A 126 -12.05 23.81 -14.80
CA PRO A 126 -12.87 24.89 -14.25
C PRO A 126 -14.09 25.18 -15.12
N GLY A 127 -15.27 25.21 -14.51
CA GLY A 127 -16.54 25.43 -15.20
C GLY A 127 -17.26 24.15 -15.65
N TYR A 128 -16.64 22.98 -15.50
CA TYR A 128 -17.27 21.68 -15.76
C TYR A 128 -17.63 20.96 -14.47
N VAL A 129 -18.65 20.11 -14.52
CA VAL A 129 -19.10 19.28 -13.40
C VAL A 129 -19.08 17.81 -13.77
N TYR A 130 -18.80 16.96 -12.79
CA TYR A 130 -18.80 15.52 -13.00
C TYR A 130 -20.22 14.98 -13.19
N CYS A 131 -20.38 14.16 -14.22
CA CYS A 131 -21.59 13.46 -14.57
C CYS A 131 -21.47 11.97 -14.28
N ALA A 132 -22.09 11.50 -13.20
CA ALA A 132 -22.05 10.10 -12.81
C ALA A 132 -22.69 9.13 -13.83
N THR A 133 -23.67 9.59 -14.62
CA THR A 133 -24.34 8.75 -15.64
C THR A 133 -23.49 8.50 -16.88
N ARG A 134 -22.52 9.39 -17.18
CA ARG A 134 -21.62 9.28 -18.34
C ARG A 134 -20.15 9.05 -17.97
N ASN A 135 -19.79 9.13 -16.68
CA ASN A 135 -18.42 9.15 -16.19
C ASN A 135 -17.56 10.23 -16.84
N ASP A 136 -18.14 11.42 -17.04
CA ASP A 136 -17.60 12.47 -17.91
C ASP A 136 -17.75 13.86 -17.27
N CYS A 137 -16.99 14.84 -17.74
CA CYS A 137 -17.09 16.23 -17.33
C CYS A 137 -17.98 17.01 -18.30
N VAL A 138 -19.09 17.55 -17.80
CA VAL A 138 -20.07 18.27 -18.63
C VAL A 138 -20.17 19.72 -18.18
N ASP A 139 -20.45 20.63 -19.12
CA ASP A 139 -20.84 21.99 -18.77
C ASP A 139 -22.22 21.95 -18.09
N PRO A 140 -22.36 22.42 -16.84
CA PRO A 140 -23.64 22.41 -16.12
C PRO A 140 -24.74 23.22 -16.83
N ASN A 141 -24.37 24.19 -17.68
CA ASN A 141 -25.30 25.05 -18.39
C ASN A 141 -25.67 24.53 -19.80
N ALA A 142 -25.01 23.48 -20.28
CA ALA A 142 -25.29 22.92 -21.59
C ALA A 142 -26.64 22.15 -21.58
N PRO A 143 -27.42 22.20 -22.68
CA PRO A 143 -28.64 21.40 -22.80
C PRO A 143 -28.29 19.91 -22.79
N GLY A 144 -28.89 19.16 -21.85
CA GLY A 144 -28.53 17.75 -21.60
C GLY A 144 -27.38 17.56 -20.61
N SER A 145 -27.05 18.58 -19.81
CA SER A 145 -26.24 18.42 -18.60
C SER A 145 -26.88 17.41 -17.65
N CYS A 146 -26.11 16.86 -16.73
CA CYS A 146 -26.48 15.67 -15.95
C CYS A 146 -27.46 15.95 -14.80
N GLY A 147 -28.51 16.73 -15.11
CA GLY A 147 -29.68 17.01 -14.30
C GLY A 147 -30.91 16.26 -14.79
#